data_AF-A0A6P7S6B4-F1
#
_entry.id   AF-A0A6P7S6B4-F1
#
_cell.length_a   1.000
_cell.length_b   1.000
_cell.length_c   1.000
_cell.angle_alpha   90.00
_cell.angle_beta   90.00
_cell.angle_gamma   90.00
#
_symmetry.space_group_name_H-M   'P 1'
#
loop_
_entity.id
_entity.type
_entity.pdbx_description
1 polymer ?
#
loop_
_entity_poly.entity_id
_entity_poly.type
_entity_poly.pdbx_seq_one_letter_code
_entity_poly.pdbx_strand_id
1 'polypeptide(L)'
;MYSMRFLFKFNLRSFTSFRFSHIGNQDFCLNQICFITNSSEEHIWRQKYLTEKLACEETQSLDFLKRNYRIVKMTRFKFKSLVDLFADHSISGHDVLTYPDIFKRKYETVKSRIESLRNNTDQKHIRLWMINVTNKDFNHRYDTYLKDTHARQEYQDKKSLLVDYLGCSEAKIQKILETSEWLEKSKLSTIQKKLEHSLVIDEELKTIIPEKIWLLAYSAEDIERKLTTLKKHKIPSFLWRHCLSRIMKAEDEEFDLMVKSLAEKASIYGDCQSTKEYLCKHLGCNGSTVDAMVKKYPHLLSVKIQKIQYILNFLRNECGFSVEEIINYSRVFKFSKETIKLRYFELREFGDDVPSLLYITKDGKKYTELIERLNKTTI
;
A
#
# COMPACT_ATOMS: atom_id res chain seq x y z
N MET A 1 -28.88 -21.29 -6.97
CA MET A 1 -27.76 -22.25 -6.89
C MET A 1 -27.11 -22.29 -8.28
N TYR A 2 -26.26 -21.30 -8.58
CA TYR A 2 -25.64 -21.11 -9.90
C TYR A 2 -24.14 -21.38 -9.83
N SER A 3 -23.70 -22.17 -10.80
CA SER A 3 -22.35 -22.61 -11.11
C SER A 3 -21.62 -21.56 -11.95
N MET A 4 -20.33 -21.31 -11.66
CA MET A 4 -19.22 -21.07 -12.61
C MET A 4 -17.92 -20.87 -11.81
N ARG A 5 -16.98 -21.84 -11.81
CA ARG A 5 -15.82 -22.03 -12.72
C ARG A 5 -14.75 -20.93 -12.63
N PHE A 6 -13.56 -21.29 -12.13
CA PHE A 6 -12.27 -21.15 -12.84
C PHE A 6 -11.21 -22.03 -12.17
N LEU A 7 -10.85 -23.14 -12.83
CA LEU A 7 -9.68 -23.97 -12.51
C LEU A 7 -8.65 -23.79 -13.62
N PHE A 8 -7.39 -23.70 -13.20
CA PHE A 8 -6.18 -23.45 -13.98
C PHE A 8 -5.97 -24.46 -15.12
N LYS A 9 -5.63 -23.95 -16.31
CA LYS A 9 -5.08 -24.71 -17.44
C LYS A 9 -3.58 -24.97 -17.20
N PHE A 10 -3.19 -26.23 -17.04
CA PHE A 10 -1.85 -26.71 -17.36
C PHE A 10 -1.97 -27.60 -18.60
N ASN A 11 -1.27 -27.23 -19.68
CA ASN A 11 -1.33 -27.90 -20.97
C ASN A 11 -0.03 -28.68 -21.17
N LEU A 12 -0.09 -30.00 -21.04
CA LEU A 12 0.96 -30.95 -21.39
C LEU A 12 0.44 -31.83 -22.52
N ARG A 13 0.90 -31.56 -23.75
CA ARG A 13 0.87 -32.48 -24.91
C ARG A 13 2.06 -32.11 -25.78
N SER A 14 3.11 -32.93 -25.81
CA SER A 14 3.27 -34.13 -26.65
C SER A 14 4.16 -33.80 -27.85
N PHE A 15 5.39 -34.28 -27.86
CA PHE A 15 6.19 -34.46 -29.08
C PHE A 15 6.95 -35.77 -28.97
N THR A 16 6.39 -36.80 -29.61
CA THR A 16 7.09 -38.02 -29.98
C THR A 16 7.39 -37.99 -31.48
N SER A 17 8.54 -38.59 -31.81
CA SER A 17 9.02 -39.03 -33.12
C SER A 17 9.34 -37.98 -34.19
N PHE A 18 10.63 -37.69 -34.33
CA PHE A 18 11.24 -37.55 -35.65
C PHE A 18 12.48 -38.45 -35.72
N ARG A 19 12.44 -39.44 -36.61
CA ARG A 19 13.58 -40.29 -37.00
C ARG A 19 14.53 -39.42 -37.84
N PHE A 20 15.81 -39.39 -37.49
CA PHE A 20 16.87 -39.12 -38.44
C PHE A 20 17.74 -40.38 -38.59
N SER A 21 17.72 -40.88 -39.82
CA SER A 21 18.51 -41.98 -40.35
C SER A 21 20.00 -41.63 -40.42
N HIS A 22 20.83 -42.66 -40.25
CA HIS A 22 22.26 -42.68 -40.53
C HIS A 22 22.64 -41.93 -41.81
N ILE A 23 23.55 -40.96 -41.68
CA ILE A 23 24.66 -40.62 -42.59
C ILE A 23 25.60 -39.68 -41.80
N GLY A 24 26.89 -40.00 -41.73
CA GLY A 24 27.96 -39.03 -41.41
C GLY A 24 28.54 -39.01 -39.99
N ASN A 25 28.98 -40.16 -39.45
CA ASN A 25 29.58 -40.25 -38.11
C ASN A 25 31.14 -40.21 -38.09
N GLN A 26 31.79 -39.84 -39.21
CA GLN A 26 33.26 -39.66 -39.25
C GLN A 26 33.68 -38.19 -39.08
N ASP A 27 32.88 -37.22 -39.55
CA ASP A 27 33.18 -35.79 -39.38
C ASP A 27 32.85 -35.24 -37.98
N PHE A 28 32.00 -35.92 -37.21
CA PHE A 28 31.67 -35.54 -35.82
C PHE A 28 32.81 -35.88 -34.85
N CYS A 29 33.49 -37.01 -35.08
CA CYS A 29 34.62 -37.45 -34.25
C CYS A 29 35.91 -36.66 -34.55
N LEU A 30 36.20 -36.35 -35.82
CA LEU A 30 37.38 -35.53 -36.17
C LEU A 30 37.23 -34.07 -35.70
N ASN A 31 36.01 -33.52 -35.74
CA ASN A 31 35.74 -32.22 -35.14
C ASN A 31 35.80 -32.25 -33.61
N GLN A 32 35.40 -33.33 -32.92
CA GLN A 32 35.64 -33.44 -31.47
C GLN A 32 37.13 -33.54 -31.14
N ILE A 33 37.93 -34.27 -31.93
CA ILE A 33 39.35 -34.53 -31.63
C ILE A 33 40.25 -33.32 -31.94
N CYS A 34 40.04 -32.60 -33.06
CA CYS A 34 40.72 -31.31 -33.31
C CYS A 34 40.20 -30.18 -32.41
N PHE A 35 38.94 -30.25 -31.96
CA PHE A 35 38.41 -29.34 -30.94
C PHE A 35 39.06 -29.62 -29.59
N ILE A 36 39.37 -30.87 -29.22
CA ILE A 36 40.03 -31.23 -27.95
C ILE A 36 41.47 -30.72 -27.87
N THR A 37 42.24 -30.70 -28.96
CA THR A 37 43.66 -30.30 -28.91
C THR A 37 43.85 -28.77 -28.78
N ASN A 38 43.19 -27.96 -29.62
CA ASN A 38 43.19 -26.50 -29.48
C ASN A 38 42.34 -26.02 -28.28
N SER A 39 41.29 -26.75 -27.89
CA SER A 39 40.58 -26.48 -26.64
C SER A 39 41.44 -26.78 -25.42
N SER A 40 42.43 -27.68 -25.47
CA SER A 40 43.21 -28.02 -24.28
C SER A 40 44.14 -26.87 -23.88
N GLU A 41 44.90 -26.30 -24.82
CA GLU A 41 45.80 -25.18 -24.54
C GLU A 41 45.03 -23.93 -24.10
N GLU A 42 43.94 -23.62 -24.80
CA GLU A 42 43.07 -22.49 -24.49
C GLU A 42 42.34 -22.66 -23.14
N HIS A 43 42.04 -23.90 -22.74
CA HIS A 43 41.46 -24.21 -21.43
C HIS A 43 42.50 -24.10 -20.32
N ILE A 44 43.70 -24.65 -20.52
CA ILE A 44 44.83 -24.55 -19.58
C ILE A 44 45.19 -23.07 -19.37
N TRP A 45 45.28 -22.30 -20.45
CA TRP A 45 45.60 -20.88 -20.35
C TRP A 45 44.52 -20.09 -19.61
N ARG A 46 43.23 -20.27 -19.93
CA ARG A 46 42.13 -19.57 -19.22
C ARG A 46 42.08 -19.95 -17.74
N GLN A 47 42.30 -21.23 -17.42
CA GLN A 47 42.32 -21.71 -16.04
C GLN A 47 43.43 -21.01 -15.27
N LYS A 48 44.67 -21.09 -15.79
CA LYS A 48 45.83 -20.41 -15.20
C LYS A 48 45.60 -18.91 -15.05
N TYR A 49 45.05 -18.26 -16.08
CA TYR A 49 44.77 -16.83 -16.08
C TYR A 49 43.76 -16.43 -15.00
N LEU A 50 42.68 -17.20 -14.81
CA LEU A 50 41.70 -16.94 -13.74
C LEU A 50 42.31 -17.10 -12.36
N THR A 51 43.02 -18.22 -12.13
CA THR A 51 43.69 -18.51 -10.86
C THR A 51 44.66 -17.38 -10.49
N GLU A 52 45.50 -16.96 -11.44
CA GLU A 52 46.50 -15.90 -11.21
C GLU A 52 45.87 -14.52 -11.01
N LYS A 53 44.90 -14.13 -11.83
CA LYS A 53 44.35 -12.76 -11.81
C LYS A 53 43.31 -12.53 -10.74
N LEU A 54 42.51 -13.54 -10.40
CA LEU A 54 41.39 -13.40 -9.48
C LEU A 54 41.62 -14.11 -8.13
N ALA A 55 42.81 -14.67 -7.93
CA ALA A 55 43.21 -15.39 -6.72
C ALA A 55 42.21 -16.49 -6.30
N CYS A 56 41.65 -17.22 -7.27
CA CYS A 56 40.77 -18.36 -7.01
C CYS A 56 41.52 -19.69 -7.08
N GLU A 57 40.98 -20.73 -6.45
CA GLU A 57 41.60 -22.07 -6.47
C GLU A 57 41.56 -22.70 -7.87
N GLU A 58 42.61 -23.42 -8.24
CA GLU A 58 42.71 -24.09 -9.54
C GLU A 58 41.56 -25.07 -9.82
N THR A 59 41.07 -25.74 -8.77
CA THR A 59 39.93 -26.66 -8.85
C THR A 59 38.64 -25.92 -9.17
N GLN A 60 38.43 -24.73 -8.58
CA GLN A 60 37.26 -23.89 -8.83
C GLN A 60 37.29 -23.29 -10.23
N SER A 61 38.44 -22.79 -10.69
CA SER A 61 38.58 -22.25 -12.06
C SER A 61 38.40 -23.35 -13.11
N LEU A 62 38.91 -24.56 -12.86
CA LEU A 62 38.69 -25.72 -13.74
C LEU A 62 37.22 -26.12 -13.84
N ASP A 63 36.54 -26.28 -12.70
CA ASP A 63 35.13 -26.66 -12.65
C ASP A 63 34.25 -25.58 -13.31
N PHE A 64 34.55 -24.30 -13.08
CA PHE A 64 33.88 -23.19 -13.74
C PHE A 64 33.98 -23.26 -15.26
N LEU A 65 35.17 -23.48 -15.82
CA LEU A 65 35.37 -23.55 -17.28
C LEU A 65 34.68 -24.78 -17.88
N LYS A 66 34.71 -25.92 -17.19
CA LYS A 66 33.98 -27.15 -17.60
C LYS A 66 32.47 -26.91 -17.70
N ARG A 67 31.88 -26.22 -16.72
CA ARG A 67 30.44 -25.90 -16.70
C ARG A 67 30.06 -24.84 -17.73
N ASN A 68 30.99 -23.99 -18.14
CA ASN A 68 30.73 -22.81 -18.96
C ASN A 68 31.50 -22.84 -20.30
N TYR A 69 31.24 -23.86 -21.13
CA TYR A 69 31.94 -24.07 -22.42
C TYR A 69 31.94 -22.83 -23.35
N ARG A 70 30.93 -21.95 -23.26
CA ARG A 70 30.87 -20.72 -24.06
C ARG A 70 31.98 -19.73 -23.69
N ILE A 71 32.48 -19.78 -22.46
CA ILE A 71 33.62 -19.00 -21.99
C ILE A 71 34.91 -19.53 -22.60
N VAL A 72 35.04 -20.86 -22.74
CA VAL A 72 36.18 -21.46 -23.44
C VAL A 72 36.20 -21.07 -24.91
N LYS A 73 35.02 -20.96 -25.55
CA LYS A 73 34.88 -20.59 -26.97
C LYS A 73 35.03 -19.09 -27.27
N MET A 74 35.05 -18.19 -26.29
CA MET A 74 35.17 -16.76 -26.58
C MET A 74 36.59 -16.36 -26.95
N THR A 75 36.73 -15.24 -27.66
CA THR A 75 38.05 -14.73 -28.03
C THR A 75 38.91 -14.46 -26.80
N ARG A 76 40.19 -14.80 -26.90
CA ARG A 76 41.18 -14.61 -25.83
C ARG A 76 41.23 -13.15 -25.38
N PHE A 77 41.16 -12.21 -26.32
CA PHE A 77 41.10 -10.79 -26.06
C PHE A 77 39.90 -10.41 -25.18
N LYS A 78 38.67 -10.81 -25.55
CA LYS A 78 37.48 -10.49 -24.75
C LYS A 78 37.56 -11.07 -23.35
N PHE A 79 37.97 -12.34 -23.24
CA PHE A 79 38.12 -13.01 -21.95
C PHE A 79 39.12 -12.27 -21.06
N LYS A 80 40.32 -12.01 -21.60
CA LYS A 80 41.40 -11.30 -20.93
C LYS A 80 40.94 -9.93 -20.44
N SER A 81 40.36 -9.11 -21.31
CA SER A 81 39.92 -7.76 -20.97
C SER A 81 38.86 -7.74 -19.86
N LEU A 82 37.94 -8.70 -19.83
CA LEU A 82 36.95 -8.79 -18.75
C LEU A 82 37.57 -9.26 -17.43
N VAL A 83 38.45 -10.27 -17.45
CA VAL A 83 39.14 -10.73 -16.24
C VAL A 83 40.03 -9.63 -15.66
N ASP A 84 40.78 -8.93 -16.51
CA ASP A 84 41.60 -7.79 -16.09
C ASP A 84 40.73 -6.70 -15.47
N LEU A 85 39.61 -6.34 -16.11
CA LEU A 85 38.67 -5.38 -15.53
C LEU A 85 38.15 -5.81 -14.15
N PHE A 86 37.86 -7.09 -13.93
CA PHE A 86 37.43 -7.56 -12.61
C PHE A 86 38.54 -7.47 -11.57
N ALA A 87 39.77 -7.84 -11.94
CA ALA A 87 40.95 -7.75 -11.08
C ALA A 87 41.28 -6.29 -10.71
N ASP A 88 41.28 -5.39 -11.70
CA ASP A 88 41.54 -3.95 -11.54
C ASP A 88 40.53 -3.29 -10.58
N HIS A 89 39.30 -3.78 -10.59
CA HIS A 89 38.24 -3.34 -9.69
C HIS A 89 38.06 -4.24 -8.45
N SER A 90 39.08 -5.02 -8.09
CA SER A 90 39.14 -5.83 -6.85
C SER A 90 37.90 -6.71 -6.64
N ILE A 91 37.29 -7.19 -7.73
CA ILE A 91 36.14 -8.07 -7.66
C ILE A 91 36.66 -9.48 -7.39
N SER A 92 36.11 -10.15 -6.38
CA SER A 92 36.61 -11.44 -5.95
C SER A 92 36.47 -12.49 -7.05
N GLY A 93 37.44 -13.40 -7.14
CA GLY A 93 37.32 -14.55 -8.04
C GLY A 93 36.07 -15.36 -7.75
N HIS A 94 35.71 -15.53 -6.47
CA HIS A 94 34.49 -16.23 -6.07
C HIS A 94 33.22 -15.62 -6.69
N ASP A 95 33.09 -14.29 -6.70
CA ASP A 95 31.95 -13.61 -7.35
C ASP A 95 31.96 -13.86 -8.86
N VAL A 96 33.10 -13.71 -9.52
CA VAL A 96 33.22 -13.90 -10.98
C VAL A 96 32.81 -15.32 -11.37
N LEU A 97 33.26 -16.32 -10.61
CA LEU A 97 32.93 -17.73 -10.84
C LEU A 97 31.45 -18.04 -10.55
N THR A 98 30.83 -17.32 -9.61
CA THR A 98 29.41 -17.46 -9.28
C THR A 98 28.49 -16.92 -10.37
N TYR A 99 28.94 -15.91 -11.14
CA TYR A 99 28.13 -15.23 -12.16
C TYR A 99 28.73 -15.33 -13.59
N PRO A 100 28.87 -16.54 -14.17
CA PRO A 100 29.50 -16.76 -15.49
C PRO A 100 28.87 -15.95 -16.63
N ASP A 101 27.59 -15.66 -16.52
CA ASP A 101 26.82 -14.93 -17.51
C ASP A 101 27.31 -13.49 -17.73
N ILE A 102 28.08 -12.94 -16.79
CA ILE A 102 28.72 -11.62 -16.97
C ILE A 102 29.63 -11.59 -18.21
N PHE A 103 30.26 -12.72 -18.55
CA PHE A 103 31.13 -12.83 -19.73
C PHE A 103 30.37 -12.78 -21.07
N LYS A 104 29.04 -12.94 -21.04
CA LYS A 104 28.19 -12.75 -22.23
C LYS A 104 28.04 -11.27 -22.58
N ARG A 105 28.24 -10.36 -21.64
CA ARG A 105 28.10 -8.91 -21.85
C ARG A 105 29.26 -8.33 -22.67
N LYS A 106 29.07 -7.11 -23.17
CA LYS A 106 30.14 -6.33 -23.83
C LYS A 106 31.03 -5.71 -22.76
N TYR A 107 32.34 -5.61 -23.04
CA TYR A 107 33.31 -5.00 -22.14
C TYR A 107 32.88 -3.60 -21.69
N GLU A 108 32.52 -2.72 -22.63
CA GLU A 108 32.08 -1.35 -22.32
C GLU A 108 30.86 -1.29 -21.40
N THR A 109 29.94 -2.25 -21.53
CA THR A 109 28.76 -2.34 -20.65
C THR A 109 29.16 -2.75 -19.23
N VAL A 110 30.11 -3.66 -19.07
CA VAL A 110 30.55 -4.09 -17.75
C VAL A 110 31.37 -2.98 -17.09
N LYS A 111 32.29 -2.36 -17.85
CA LYS A 111 33.14 -1.26 -17.39
C LYS A 111 32.33 -0.06 -16.91
N SER A 112 31.45 0.48 -17.76
CA SER A 112 30.61 1.64 -17.41
C SER A 112 29.76 1.40 -16.16
N ARG A 113 29.23 0.18 -15.97
CA ARG A 113 28.44 -0.18 -14.78
C ARG A 113 29.27 -0.28 -13.51
N ILE A 114 30.48 -0.84 -13.61
CA ILE A 114 31.44 -0.90 -12.49
C ILE A 114 31.87 0.50 -12.08
N GLU A 115 32.21 1.35 -13.04
CA GLU A 115 32.59 2.75 -12.81
C GLU A 115 31.43 3.55 -12.17
N SER A 116 30.21 3.37 -12.67
CA SER A 116 29.01 4.00 -12.10
C SER A 116 28.78 3.59 -10.65
N LEU A 117 29.02 2.32 -10.30
CA LEU A 117 28.90 1.84 -8.93
C LEU A 117 30.03 2.40 -8.05
N ARG A 118 31.27 2.47 -8.51
CA ARG A 118 32.38 3.01 -7.71
C ARG A 118 32.28 4.51 -7.46
N ASN A 119 31.88 5.28 -8.47
CA ASN A 119 31.96 6.74 -8.39
C ASN A 119 30.83 7.35 -7.56
N ASN A 120 29.66 6.71 -7.53
CA ASN A 120 28.46 7.28 -6.93
C ASN A 120 27.99 6.53 -5.68
N THR A 121 28.77 5.57 -5.18
CA THR A 121 28.35 4.76 -4.05
C THR A 121 29.49 4.43 -3.10
N ASP A 122 29.19 4.38 -1.81
CA ASP A 122 30.15 4.02 -0.75
C ASP A 122 30.45 2.50 -0.73
N GLN A 123 30.01 1.75 -1.75
CA GLN A 123 30.25 0.31 -1.82
C GLN A 123 31.73 0.03 -2.06
N LYS A 124 32.41 -0.40 -1.00
CA LYS A 124 33.73 -1.02 -1.10
C LYS A 124 33.71 -2.31 -1.93
N HIS A 125 32.55 -2.99 -2.00
CA HIS A 125 32.41 -4.27 -2.68
C HIS A 125 31.30 -4.25 -3.73
N ILE A 126 31.68 -4.40 -4.99
CA ILE A 126 30.77 -4.43 -6.14
C ILE A 126 30.15 -5.82 -6.24
N ARG A 127 28.81 -5.91 -6.22
CA ARG A 127 28.11 -7.19 -6.37
C ARG A 127 27.80 -7.48 -7.84
N LEU A 128 28.41 -8.53 -8.41
CA LEU A 128 28.27 -8.86 -9.84
C LEU A 128 26.83 -9.19 -10.28
N TRP A 129 25.96 -9.68 -9.39
CA TRP A 129 24.54 -9.87 -9.72
C TRP A 129 23.81 -8.56 -10.07
N MET A 130 24.32 -7.41 -9.62
CA MET A 130 23.78 -6.10 -10.03
C MET A 130 24.15 -5.78 -11.47
N ILE A 131 25.34 -6.19 -11.92
CA ILE A 131 25.87 -5.89 -13.25
C ILE A 131 25.41 -6.96 -14.27
N ASN A 132 25.13 -8.18 -13.84
CA ASN A 132 24.71 -9.26 -14.72
C ASN A 132 23.21 -9.23 -15.08
N VAL A 133 22.68 -8.09 -15.49
CA VAL A 133 21.27 -7.92 -15.88
C VAL A 133 21.09 -7.08 -17.13
N THR A 134 19.86 -6.96 -17.63
CA THR A 134 19.54 -6.09 -18.77
C THR A 134 19.85 -4.62 -18.45
N ASN A 135 19.95 -3.74 -19.46
CA ASN A 135 20.16 -2.30 -19.22
C ASN A 135 19.03 -1.69 -18.40
N LYS A 136 17.77 -2.07 -18.72
CA LYS A 136 16.59 -1.62 -17.99
C LYS A 136 16.67 -2.01 -16.51
N ASP A 137 17.00 -3.27 -16.22
CA ASP A 137 17.08 -3.76 -14.85
C ASP A 137 18.27 -3.16 -14.09
N PHE A 138 19.41 -2.95 -14.76
CA PHE A 138 20.57 -2.32 -14.15
C PHE A 138 20.23 -0.90 -13.73
N ASN A 139 19.69 -0.08 -14.65
CA ASN A 139 19.33 1.30 -14.38
C ASN A 139 18.31 1.38 -13.23
N HIS A 140 17.26 0.56 -13.28
CA HIS A 140 16.26 0.54 -12.21
C HIS A 140 16.86 0.17 -10.83
N ARG A 141 17.72 -0.85 -10.77
CA ARG A 141 18.39 -1.27 -9.53
C ARG A 141 19.37 -0.22 -9.04
N TYR A 142 20.11 0.39 -9.96
CA TYR A 142 21.08 1.44 -9.69
C TYR A 142 20.40 2.70 -9.14
N ASP A 143 19.34 3.17 -9.78
CA ASP A 143 18.54 4.32 -9.32
C ASP A 143 17.95 4.06 -7.92
N THR A 144 17.40 2.85 -7.71
CA THR A 144 16.87 2.44 -6.40
C THR A 144 17.97 2.43 -5.34
N TYR A 145 19.18 2.03 -5.71
CA TYR A 145 20.31 1.97 -4.80
C TYR A 145 20.82 3.36 -4.44
N LEU A 146 20.99 4.25 -5.42
CA LEU A 146 21.38 5.65 -5.18
C LEU A 146 20.40 6.34 -4.23
N LYS A 147 19.09 6.14 -4.43
CA LYS A 147 18.07 6.66 -3.50
C LYS A 147 18.23 6.14 -2.08
N ASP A 148 18.57 4.86 -1.90
CA ASP A 148 18.82 4.30 -0.56
C ASP A 148 20.11 4.82 0.06
N THR A 149 21.16 5.02 -0.73
CA THR A 149 22.42 5.62 -0.27
C THR A 149 22.19 7.06 0.18
N HIS A 150 21.51 7.88 -0.62
CA HIS A 150 21.15 9.25 -0.24
C HIS A 150 20.29 9.28 1.03
N ALA A 151 19.26 8.43 1.12
CA ALA A 151 18.44 8.33 2.32
C ALA A 151 19.25 8.00 3.58
N ARG A 152 20.29 7.14 3.46
CA ARG A 152 21.19 6.77 4.58
C ARG A 152 22.19 7.87 4.94
N GLN A 153 22.55 8.72 3.99
CA GLN A 153 23.39 9.89 4.25
C GLN A 153 22.60 10.95 5.02
N GLU A 154 21.32 11.11 4.69
CA GLU A 154 20.41 12.04 5.36
C GLU A 154 19.98 11.53 6.74
N TYR A 155 19.64 10.24 6.85
CA TYR A 155 19.19 9.60 8.09
C TYR A 155 20.01 8.36 8.39
N GLN A 156 20.61 8.31 9.59
CA GLN A 156 21.43 7.16 10.00
C GLN A 156 20.62 5.86 10.04
N ASP A 157 19.37 5.93 10.51
CA ASP A 157 18.49 4.78 10.63
C ASP A 157 17.01 5.13 10.41
N LYS A 158 16.14 4.11 10.36
CA LYS A 158 14.69 4.28 10.18
C LYS A 158 14.05 5.04 11.35
N LYS A 159 14.62 4.94 12.55
CA LYS A 159 14.09 5.60 13.75
C LYS A 159 14.25 7.11 13.61
N SER A 160 15.44 7.59 13.24
CA SER A 160 15.72 9.00 12.96
C SER A 160 14.80 9.57 11.88
N LEU A 161 14.62 8.84 10.77
CA LEU A 161 13.70 9.23 9.70
C LEU A 161 12.26 9.41 10.22
N LEU A 162 11.73 8.41 10.93
CA LEU A 162 10.34 8.43 11.40
C LEU A 162 10.10 9.48 12.48
N VAL A 163 11.08 9.73 13.35
CA VAL A 163 11.00 10.77 14.38
C VAL A 163 10.91 12.15 13.73
N ASP A 164 11.76 12.41 12.72
CA ASP A 164 11.79 13.69 12.02
C ASP A 164 10.48 13.95 11.25
N TYR A 165 10.07 13.01 10.39
CA TYR A 165 8.87 13.18 9.56
C TYR A 165 7.57 13.23 10.37
N LEU A 166 7.45 12.45 11.45
CA LEU A 166 6.20 12.29 12.19
C LEU A 166 6.14 13.16 13.46
N GLY A 167 7.24 13.83 13.85
CA GLY A 167 7.32 14.66 15.05
C GLY A 167 6.98 13.90 16.34
N CYS A 168 7.21 12.58 16.37
CA CYS A 168 6.89 11.72 17.50
C CYS A 168 8.10 11.47 18.39
N SER A 169 7.87 11.26 19.70
CA SER A 169 8.94 10.89 20.63
C SER A 169 9.66 9.62 20.18
N GLU A 170 10.97 9.57 20.35
CA GLU A 170 11.80 8.40 20.03
C GLU A 170 11.28 7.09 20.63
N ALA A 171 10.84 7.11 21.90
CA ALA A 171 10.32 5.93 22.58
C ALA A 171 9.07 5.34 21.90
N LYS A 172 8.19 6.21 21.37
CA LYS A 172 7.00 5.80 20.62
C LYS A 172 7.38 5.13 19.29
N ILE A 173 8.33 5.72 18.55
CA ILE A 173 8.82 5.15 17.29
C ILE A 173 9.55 3.84 17.51
N GLN A 174 10.36 3.75 18.57
CA GLN A 174 11.06 2.52 18.95
C GLN A 174 10.07 1.36 19.17
N LYS A 175 9.01 1.61 19.94
CA LYS A 175 7.94 0.62 20.14
C LYS A 175 7.25 0.19 18.84
N ILE A 176 7.06 1.13 17.91
CA ILE A 176 6.48 0.84 16.59
C ILE A 176 7.39 -0.09 15.78
N LEU A 177 8.70 0.18 15.75
CA LEU A 177 9.68 -0.64 15.03
C LEU A 177 9.76 -2.06 15.60
N GLU A 178 9.76 -2.19 16.93
CA GLU A 178 9.73 -3.49 17.62
C GLU A 178 8.48 -4.32 17.31
N THR A 179 7.33 -3.65 17.10
CA THR A 179 6.06 -4.32 16.78
C THR A 179 5.92 -4.63 15.29
N SER A 180 6.69 -3.96 14.42
CA SER A 180 6.49 -3.96 12.97
C SER A 180 7.66 -4.58 12.22
N GLU A 181 7.78 -5.91 12.25
CA GLU A 181 8.88 -6.66 11.62
C GLU A 181 9.06 -6.32 10.11
N TRP A 182 7.95 -6.11 9.39
CA TRP A 182 7.98 -5.76 7.97
C TRP A 182 8.60 -4.37 7.71
N LEU A 183 8.46 -3.44 8.64
CA LEU A 183 9.01 -2.09 8.54
C LEU A 183 10.53 -2.14 8.67
N GLU A 184 11.03 -3.02 9.54
CA GLU A 184 12.47 -3.25 9.70
C GLU A 184 13.11 -3.87 8.46
N LYS A 185 12.39 -4.74 7.75
CA LYS A 185 12.84 -5.32 6.47
C LYS A 185 12.73 -4.36 5.28
N SER A 186 11.99 -3.26 5.43
CA SER A 186 11.78 -2.30 4.36
C SER A 186 12.99 -1.39 4.15
N LYS A 187 13.24 -0.99 2.90
CA LYS A 187 14.32 -0.05 2.56
C LYS A 187 14.02 1.35 3.10
N LEU A 188 15.04 2.05 3.57
CA LEU A 188 14.93 3.39 4.14
C LEU A 188 14.36 4.37 3.11
N SER A 189 14.92 4.37 1.90
CA SER A 189 14.43 5.18 0.75
C SER A 189 12.96 4.96 0.41
N THR A 190 12.47 3.74 0.58
CA THR A 190 11.07 3.41 0.27
C THR A 190 10.14 3.97 1.33
N ILE A 191 10.53 3.94 2.61
CA ILE A 191 9.77 4.54 3.71
C ILE A 191 9.78 6.06 3.55
N GLN A 192 10.95 6.65 3.29
CA GLN A 192 11.12 8.09 3.05
C GLN A 192 10.19 8.57 1.93
N LYS A 193 10.25 7.96 0.74
CA LYS A 193 9.36 8.31 -0.38
C LYS A 193 7.88 8.26 0.00
N LYS A 194 7.45 7.22 0.74
CA LYS A 194 6.05 7.10 1.18
C LYS A 194 5.66 8.22 2.13
N LEU A 195 6.54 8.59 3.05
CA LEU A 195 6.31 9.70 3.98
C LEU A 195 6.26 11.04 3.25
N GLU A 196 7.24 11.34 2.39
CA GLU A 196 7.28 12.55 1.57
C GLU A 196 5.98 12.73 0.78
N HIS A 197 5.58 11.71 0.02
CA HIS A 197 4.35 11.78 -0.79
C HIS A 197 3.11 11.94 0.10
N SER A 198 3.02 11.21 1.21
CA SER A 198 1.84 11.25 2.08
C SER A 198 1.69 12.60 2.77
N LEU A 199 2.77 13.12 3.36
CA LEU A 199 2.73 14.33 4.18
C LEU A 199 2.58 15.61 3.35
N VAL A 200 3.06 15.61 2.10
CA VAL A 200 2.78 16.70 1.14
C VAL A 200 1.30 16.78 0.82
N ILE A 201 0.61 15.64 0.74
CA ILE A 201 -0.82 15.61 0.48
C ILE A 201 -1.56 16.10 1.71
N ASP A 202 -1.32 15.51 2.89
CA ASP A 202 -2.03 15.86 4.12
C ASP A 202 -1.12 15.89 5.35
N GLU A 203 -0.92 17.08 5.92
CA GLU A 203 -0.12 17.24 7.13
C GLU A 203 -0.70 16.50 8.33
N GLU A 204 -2.03 16.32 8.38
CA GLU A 204 -2.66 15.53 9.44
C GLU A 204 -2.16 14.08 9.52
N LEU A 205 -1.59 13.55 8.43
CA LEU A 205 -1.03 12.21 8.42
C LEU A 205 0.17 12.07 9.35
N LYS A 206 0.85 13.17 9.73
CA LYS A 206 1.85 13.15 10.82
C LYS A 206 1.27 12.58 12.12
N THR A 207 -0.01 12.85 12.40
CA THR A 207 -0.72 12.32 13.57
C THR A 207 -1.29 10.93 13.35
N ILE A 208 -1.72 10.62 12.12
CA ILE A 208 -2.41 9.36 11.78
C ILE A 208 -1.42 8.19 11.61
N ILE A 209 -0.30 8.41 10.92
CA ILE A 209 0.68 7.36 10.60
C ILE A 209 1.24 6.67 11.86
N PRO A 210 1.61 7.38 12.95
CA PRO A 210 2.05 6.73 14.18
C PRO A 210 1.02 5.77 14.78
N GLU A 211 -0.28 6.06 14.64
CA GLU A 211 -1.37 5.20 15.11
C GLU A 211 -1.69 4.07 14.11
N LYS A 212 -1.36 4.29 12.84
CA LYS A 212 -1.72 3.43 11.70
C LYS A 212 -0.50 3.15 10.82
N ILE A 213 0.59 2.67 11.44
CA ILE A 213 1.87 2.47 10.74
C ILE A 213 1.75 1.51 9.54
N TRP A 214 0.79 0.60 9.59
CA TRP A 214 0.44 -0.31 8.49
C TRP A 214 0.07 0.44 7.21
N LEU A 215 -0.27 1.74 7.25
CA LEU A 215 -0.49 2.56 6.06
C LEU A 215 0.75 2.54 5.15
N LEU A 216 1.95 2.57 5.74
CA LEU A 216 3.21 2.54 5.00
C LEU A 216 3.51 1.16 4.38
N ALA A 217 2.67 0.14 4.58
CA ALA A 217 2.77 -1.13 3.87
C ALA A 217 2.25 -1.03 2.42
N TYR A 218 1.36 -0.08 2.13
CA TYR A 218 0.83 0.15 0.79
C TYR A 218 1.83 0.88 -0.12
N SER A 219 1.63 0.83 -1.44
CA SER A 219 2.48 1.55 -2.39
C SER A 219 2.35 3.07 -2.19
N ALA A 220 3.41 3.84 -2.50
CA ALA A 220 3.35 5.29 -2.40
C ALA A 220 2.28 5.85 -3.36
N GLU A 221 2.19 5.24 -4.54
CA GLU A 221 1.27 5.58 -5.61
C GLU A 221 -0.20 5.37 -5.20
N ASP A 222 -0.53 4.27 -4.52
CA ASP A 222 -1.89 4.00 -4.04
C ASP A 222 -2.30 4.95 -2.92
N ILE A 223 -1.40 5.19 -1.96
CA ILE A 223 -1.62 6.14 -0.87
C ILE A 223 -1.89 7.52 -1.46
N GLU A 224 -1.02 7.96 -2.36
CA GLU A 224 -1.12 9.26 -3.02
C GLU A 224 -2.42 9.41 -3.81
N ARG A 225 -2.73 8.45 -4.69
CA ARG A 225 -3.92 8.47 -5.53
C ARG A 225 -5.19 8.57 -4.69
N LYS A 226 -5.33 7.72 -3.66
CA LYS A 226 -6.54 7.64 -2.85
C LYS A 226 -6.71 8.88 -1.97
N LEU A 227 -5.64 9.34 -1.32
CA LEU A 227 -5.71 10.54 -0.48
C LEU A 227 -5.93 11.81 -1.30
N THR A 228 -5.28 11.95 -2.45
CA THR A 228 -5.49 13.10 -3.35
C THR A 228 -6.93 13.15 -3.85
N THR A 229 -7.53 11.99 -4.14
CA THR A 229 -8.94 11.91 -4.51
C THR A 229 -9.84 12.41 -3.38
N LEU A 230 -9.60 11.97 -2.14
CA LEU A 230 -10.36 12.46 -0.98
C LEU A 230 -10.24 13.97 -0.79
N LYS A 231 -9.04 14.53 -0.97
CA LYS A 231 -8.79 15.98 -0.91
C LYS A 231 -9.48 16.74 -2.04
N LYS A 232 -9.44 16.21 -3.26
CA LYS A 232 -10.13 16.80 -4.44
C LYS A 232 -11.64 16.94 -4.19
N HIS A 233 -12.24 15.97 -3.51
CA HIS A 233 -13.65 16.01 -3.13
C HIS A 233 -13.94 16.81 -1.84
N LYS A 234 -12.93 17.50 -1.29
CA LYS A 234 -13.01 18.28 -0.03
C LYS A 234 -13.55 17.46 1.14
N ILE A 235 -13.22 16.16 1.20
CA ILE A 235 -13.68 15.28 2.27
C ILE A 235 -12.76 15.48 3.48
N PRO A 236 -13.28 15.95 4.62
CA PRO A 236 -12.47 16.18 5.81
C PRO A 236 -11.94 14.87 6.41
N SER A 237 -10.77 14.96 7.04
CA SER A 237 -10.00 13.83 7.57
C SER A 237 -10.75 12.96 8.57
N PHE A 238 -11.52 13.56 9.47
CA PHE A 238 -12.25 12.83 10.52
C PHE A 238 -13.27 11.83 9.96
N LEU A 239 -13.78 12.05 8.74
CA LEU A 239 -14.74 11.14 8.10
C LEU A 239 -14.09 9.87 7.56
N TRP A 240 -12.83 9.95 7.09
CA TRP A 240 -12.15 8.82 6.48
C TRP A 240 -11.08 8.19 7.38
N ARG A 241 -10.58 8.90 8.41
CA ARG A 241 -9.52 8.41 9.32
C ARG A 241 -9.88 7.05 9.92
N HIS A 242 -11.14 6.84 10.31
CA HIS A 242 -11.59 5.58 10.92
C HIS A 242 -11.81 4.44 9.92
N CYS A 243 -12.09 4.72 8.64
CA CYS A 243 -12.26 3.72 7.59
C CYS A 243 -11.07 3.62 6.63
N LEU A 244 -9.94 4.25 6.95
CA LEU A 244 -8.72 4.25 6.12
C LEU A 244 -8.28 2.85 5.69
N SER A 245 -8.44 1.84 6.55
CA SER A 245 -8.09 0.45 6.20
C SER A 245 -8.96 -0.12 5.08
N ARG A 246 -10.25 0.23 5.06
CA ARG A 246 -11.17 -0.13 3.98
C ARG A 246 -10.83 0.63 2.72
N ILE A 247 -10.58 1.93 2.83
CA ILE A 247 -10.19 2.78 1.71
C ILE A 247 -8.95 2.22 1.01
N MET A 248 -7.90 1.87 1.76
CA MET A 248 -6.66 1.37 1.19
C MET A 248 -6.82 -0.01 0.53
N LYS A 249 -7.70 -0.87 1.04
CA LYS A 249 -7.99 -2.20 0.47
C LYS A 249 -8.95 -2.20 -0.71
N ALA A 250 -9.75 -1.15 -0.85
CA ALA A 250 -10.80 -1.07 -1.86
C ALA A 250 -10.23 -1.12 -3.28
N GLU A 251 -10.90 -1.87 -4.15
CA GLU A 251 -10.74 -1.76 -5.59
C GLU A 251 -11.38 -0.45 -6.10
N ASP A 252 -11.11 -0.08 -7.34
CA ASP A 252 -11.46 1.25 -7.85
C ASP A 252 -12.97 1.53 -7.83
N GLU A 253 -13.81 0.57 -8.20
CA GLU A 253 -15.28 0.74 -8.16
C GLU A 253 -15.80 0.92 -6.73
N GLU A 254 -15.31 0.11 -5.78
CA GLU A 254 -15.69 0.22 -4.36
C GLU A 254 -15.20 1.55 -3.77
N PHE A 255 -13.98 1.96 -4.12
CA PHE A 255 -13.40 3.22 -3.70
C PHE A 255 -14.23 4.42 -4.18
N ASP A 256 -14.66 4.43 -5.44
CA ASP A 256 -15.50 5.50 -5.98
C ASP A 256 -16.85 5.61 -5.26
N LEU A 257 -17.48 4.48 -4.95
CA LEU A 257 -18.72 4.46 -4.15
C LEU A 257 -18.48 5.01 -2.73
N MET A 258 -17.33 4.67 -2.12
CA MET A 258 -16.96 5.22 -0.82
C MET A 258 -16.72 6.72 -0.87
N VAL A 259 -16.03 7.23 -1.89
CA VAL A 259 -15.80 8.66 -2.09
C VAL A 259 -17.12 9.39 -2.23
N LYS A 260 -18.06 8.90 -3.04
CA LYS A 260 -19.41 9.48 -3.18
C LYS A 260 -20.14 9.54 -1.83
N SER A 261 -20.16 8.43 -1.09
CA SER A 261 -20.82 8.38 0.23
C SER A 261 -20.18 9.31 1.25
N LEU A 262 -18.85 9.47 1.22
CA LEU A 262 -18.12 10.37 2.11
C LEU A 262 -18.33 11.84 1.71
N ALA A 263 -18.36 12.16 0.42
CA ALA A 263 -18.65 13.49 -0.09
C ALA A 263 -20.07 13.95 0.28
N GLU A 264 -21.06 13.06 0.17
CA GLU A 264 -22.42 13.32 0.65
C GLU A 264 -22.45 13.64 2.15
N LYS A 265 -21.72 12.87 2.97
CA LYS A 265 -21.61 13.15 4.42
C LYS A 265 -20.92 14.48 4.67
N ALA A 266 -19.85 14.78 3.96
CA ALA A 266 -19.12 16.04 4.09
C ALA A 266 -20.01 17.24 3.77
N SER A 267 -20.83 17.14 2.70
CA SER A 267 -21.82 18.16 2.35
C SER A 267 -22.83 18.43 3.47
N ILE A 268 -23.25 17.37 4.19
CA ILE A 268 -24.17 17.51 5.32
C ILE A 268 -23.47 18.15 6.51
N TYR A 269 -22.25 17.73 6.85
CA TYR A 269 -21.51 18.32 7.97
C TYR A 269 -21.17 19.79 7.74
N GLY A 270 -20.94 20.20 6.49
CA GLY A 270 -20.44 21.53 6.17
C GLY A 270 -19.10 21.76 6.87
N ASP A 271 -19.02 22.82 7.66
CA ASP A 271 -17.79 23.17 8.41
C ASP A 271 -17.60 22.35 9.69
N CYS A 272 -18.60 21.57 10.11
CA CYS A 272 -18.58 20.87 11.39
C CYS A 272 -17.63 19.66 11.34
N GLN A 273 -16.80 19.50 12.37
CA GLN A 273 -15.83 18.41 12.50
C GLN A 273 -16.37 17.19 13.27
N SER A 274 -17.60 17.27 13.79
CA SER A 274 -18.21 16.16 14.54
C SER A 274 -19.74 16.21 14.56
N THR A 275 -20.38 15.08 14.84
CA THR A 275 -21.84 15.01 15.10
C THR A 275 -22.26 15.95 16.21
N LYS A 276 -21.44 16.09 17.25
CA LYS A 276 -21.70 16.97 18.38
C LYS A 276 -21.74 18.43 17.94
N GLU A 277 -20.74 18.87 17.18
CA GLU A 277 -20.66 20.23 16.64
C GLU A 277 -21.81 20.52 15.68
N TYR A 278 -22.13 19.55 14.80
CA TYR A 278 -23.28 19.62 13.92
C TYR A 278 -24.59 19.85 14.69
N LEU A 279 -24.82 19.07 15.77
CA LEU A 279 -25.98 19.24 16.63
C LEU A 279 -26.00 20.59 17.34
N CYS A 280 -24.85 21.06 17.86
CA CYS A 280 -24.75 22.38 18.50
C CYS A 280 -25.16 23.49 17.53
N LYS A 281 -24.61 23.46 16.30
CA LYS A 281 -24.88 24.46 15.26
C LYS A 281 -26.35 24.44 14.83
N HIS A 282 -26.90 23.26 14.55
CA HIS A 282 -28.27 23.12 14.02
C HIS A 282 -29.37 23.22 15.08
N LEU A 283 -29.06 23.01 16.35
CA LEU A 283 -29.97 23.25 17.47
C LEU A 283 -29.71 24.61 18.14
N GLY A 284 -28.72 25.39 17.71
CA GLY A 284 -28.40 26.68 18.35
C GLY A 284 -28.09 26.56 19.84
N CYS A 285 -27.52 25.43 20.27
CA CYS A 285 -27.26 25.15 21.69
C CYS A 285 -25.76 24.95 21.95
N ASN A 286 -25.38 25.07 23.23
CA ASN A 286 -23.98 24.91 23.65
C ASN A 286 -23.54 23.44 23.74
N GLY A 287 -22.23 23.21 23.74
CA GLY A 287 -21.64 21.88 23.84
C GLY A 287 -22.11 21.07 25.05
N SER A 288 -22.32 21.73 26.20
CA SER A 288 -22.80 21.09 27.43
C SER A 288 -24.23 20.55 27.31
N THR A 289 -25.09 21.22 26.54
CA THR A 289 -26.47 20.76 26.28
C THR A 289 -26.45 19.48 25.45
N VAL A 290 -25.63 19.45 24.39
CA VAL A 290 -25.46 18.24 23.58
C VAL A 290 -24.80 17.13 24.39
N ASP A 291 -23.85 17.44 25.28
CA ASP A 291 -23.27 16.44 26.20
C ASP A 291 -24.33 15.84 27.13
N ALA A 292 -25.26 16.65 27.64
CA ALA A 292 -26.39 16.15 28.43
C ALA A 292 -27.31 15.24 27.60
N MET A 293 -27.58 15.59 26.34
CA MET A 293 -28.34 14.73 25.41
C MET A 293 -27.64 13.41 25.14
N VAL A 294 -26.33 13.44 24.86
CA VAL A 294 -25.52 12.24 24.60
C VAL A 294 -25.40 11.38 25.86
N LYS A 295 -25.25 11.99 27.04
CA LYS A 295 -25.24 11.26 28.32
C LYS A 295 -26.57 10.54 28.57
N LYS A 296 -27.69 11.17 28.23
CA LYS A 296 -29.04 10.56 28.34
C LYS A 296 -29.28 9.50 27.26
N TYR A 297 -28.73 9.69 26.05
CA TYR A 297 -28.88 8.78 24.91
C TYR A 297 -27.56 8.58 24.15
N PRO A 298 -26.66 7.69 24.62
CA PRO A 298 -25.34 7.51 24.02
C PRO A 298 -25.36 7.08 22.55
N HIS A 299 -26.42 6.39 22.13
CA HIS A 299 -26.63 5.98 20.74
C HIS A 299 -26.73 7.18 19.77
N LEU A 300 -27.00 8.39 20.25
CA LEU A 300 -27.12 9.57 19.38
C LEU A 300 -25.89 9.77 18.48
N LEU A 301 -24.68 9.52 19.00
CA LEU A 301 -23.43 9.69 18.25
C LEU A 301 -23.21 8.62 17.18
N SER A 302 -23.85 7.45 17.28
CA SER A 302 -23.75 6.39 16.26
C SER A 302 -24.80 6.51 15.15
N VAL A 303 -25.77 7.42 15.29
CA VAL A 303 -26.79 7.64 14.27
C VAL A 303 -26.17 8.26 13.03
N LYS A 304 -26.51 7.73 11.85
CA LYS A 304 -26.07 8.29 10.56
C LYS A 304 -26.46 9.76 10.45
N ILE A 305 -25.53 10.62 10.05
CA ILE A 305 -25.75 12.07 9.94
C ILE A 305 -26.91 12.41 8.99
N GLN A 306 -27.08 11.67 7.89
CA GLN A 306 -28.23 11.81 6.98
C GLN A 306 -29.57 11.65 7.69
N LYS A 307 -29.64 10.74 8.67
CA LYS A 307 -30.86 10.50 9.45
C LYS A 307 -31.08 11.64 10.45
N ILE A 308 -30.02 12.12 11.10
CA ILE A 308 -30.11 13.27 12.01
C ILE A 308 -30.61 14.51 11.26
N GLN A 309 -29.97 14.86 10.14
CA GLN A 309 -30.37 16.00 9.31
C GLN A 309 -31.84 15.90 8.89
N TYR A 310 -32.26 14.74 8.38
CA TYR A 310 -33.64 14.53 7.98
C TYR A 310 -34.62 14.70 9.15
N ILE A 311 -34.34 14.10 10.31
CA ILE A 311 -35.22 14.20 11.48
C ILE A 311 -35.30 15.66 11.95
N LEU A 312 -34.19 16.39 11.99
CA LEU A 312 -34.19 17.79 12.36
C LEU A 312 -35.01 18.64 11.39
N ASN A 313 -34.84 18.45 10.07
CA ASN A 313 -35.59 19.17 9.06
C ASN A 313 -37.09 18.85 9.15
N PHE A 314 -37.46 17.59 9.31
CA PHE A 314 -38.85 17.17 9.46
C PHE A 314 -39.49 17.80 10.72
N LEU A 315 -38.87 17.62 11.89
CA LEU A 315 -39.43 18.10 13.15
C LEU A 315 -39.51 19.63 13.22
N ARG A 316 -38.50 20.35 12.73
CA ARG A 316 -38.49 21.82 12.79
C ARG A 316 -39.31 22.47 11.68
N ASN A 317 -39.12 22.04 10.44
CA ASN A 317 -39.65 22.75 9.28
C ASN A 317 -41.05 22.25 8.89
N GLU A 318 -41.31 20.94 9.02
CA GLU A 318 -42.61 20.35 8.65
C GLU A 318 -43.56 20.26 9.85
N CYS A 319 -43.05 19.91 11.04
CA CYS A 319 -43.89 19.74 12.24
C CYS A 319 -43.94 20.98 13.16
N GLY A 320 -43.06 21.96 12.96
CA GLY A 320 -43.05 23.19 13.78
C GLY A 320 -42.58 23.02 15.24
N PHE A 321 -41.94 21.89 15.59
CA PHE A 321 -41.45 21.68 16.95
C PHE A 321 -40.31 22.66 17.30
N SER A 322 -40.34 23.16 18.54
CA SER A 322 -39.28 24.00 19.05
C SER A 322 -37.99 23.21 19.27
N VAL A 323 -36.87 23.93 19.23
CA VAL A 323 -35.55 23.36 19.52
C VAL A 323 -35.49 22.76 20.92
N GLU A 324 -36.09 23.44 21.91
CA GLU A 324 -36.10 23.03 23.31
C GLU A 324 -36.81 21.69 23.49
N GLU A 325 -37.93 21.47 22.80
CA GLU A 325 -38.63 20.18 22.82
C GLU A 325 -37.77 19.08 22.19
N ILE A 326 -37.10 19.34 21.07
CA ILE A 326 -36.20 18.36 20.42
C ILE A 326 -35.05 17.97 21.36
N ILE A 327 -34.49 18.93 22.09
CA ILE A 327 -33.42 18.69 23.08
C ILE A 327 -33.94 17.82 24.23
N ASN A 328 -35.10 18.19 24.80
CA ASN A 328 -35.72 17.48 25.92
C ASN A 328 -36.11 16.03 25.56
N TYR A 329 -36.58 15.84 24.32
CA TYR A 329 -37.01 14.57 23.75
C TYR A 329 -36.04 14.00 22.71
N SER A 330 -34.73 14.15 22.95
CA SER A 330 -33.66 13.66 22.08
C SER A 330 -33.66 12.15 21.80
N ARG A 331 -34.49 11.37 22.52
CA ARG A 331 -34.82 9.97 22.18
C ARG A 331 -35.40 9.83 20.77
N VAL A 332 -35.97 10.88 20.19
CA VAL A 332 -36.56 10.87 18.86
C VAL A 332 -35.60 10.35 17.78
N PHE A 333 -34.31 10.61 17.90
CA PHE A 333 -33.28 10.13 16.96
C PHE A 333 -33.11 8.61 16.93
N LYS A 334 -33.62 7.89 17.94
CA LYS A 334 -33.64 6.42 17.97
C LYS A 334 -34.57 5.84 16.89
N PHE A 335 -35.73 6.45 16.66
CA PHE A 335 -36.79 5.91 15.80
C PHE A 335 -36.46 6.04 14.31
N SER A 336 -37.05 5.21 13.45
CA SER A 336 -36.86 5.33 12.01
C SER A 336 -37.60 6.57 11.47
N LYS A 337 -37.25 7.01 10.25
CA LYS A 337 -37.89 8.16 9.61
C LYS A 337 -39.39 7.92 9.41
N GLU A 338 -39.73 6.70 9.06
CA GLU A 338 -41.07 6.20 8.78
C GLU A 338 -41.90 6.17 10.07
N THR A 339 -41.33 5.67 11.16
CA THR A 339 -42.02 5.66 12.46
C THR A 339 -42.34 7.07 12.95
N ILE A 340 -41.39 8.01 12.83
CA ILE A 340 -41.62 9.40 13.28
C ILE A 340 -42.74 10.05 12.45
N LYS A 341 -42.70 9.89 11.12
CA LYS A 341 -43.74 10.40 10.21
C LYS A 341 -45.11 9.80 10.52
N LEU A 342 -45.20 8.47 10.55
CA LEU A 342 -46.46 7.76 10.82
C LEU A 342 -47.09 8.25 12.11
N ARG A 343 -46.32 8.29 13.20
CA ARG A 343 -46.83 8.71 14.51
C ARG A 343 -47.22 10.17 14.57
N TYR A 344 -46.49 11.04 13.88
CA TYR A 344 -46.83 12.45 13.83
C TYR A 344 -48.17 12.66 13.12
N PHE A 345 -48.36 12.05 11.94
CA PHE A 345 -49.62 12.18 11.19
C PHE A 345 -50.80 11.51 11.91
N GLU A 346 -50.61 10.31 12.47
CA GLU A 346 -51.65 9.65 13.29
C GLU A 346 -52.10 10.52 14.46
N LEU A 347 -51.16 11.16 15.18
CA LEU A 347 -51.51 12.04 16.30
C LEU A 347 -52.21 13.33 15.85
N ARG A 348 -51.91 13.82 14.64
CA ARG A 348 -52.51 15.03 14.09
C ARG A 348 -53.99 14.86 13.74
N GLU A 349 -54.42 13.65 13.38
CA GLU A 349 -55.85 13.35 13.13
C GLU A 349 -56.74 13.60 14.36
N PHE A 350 -56.16 13.61 15.57
CA PHE A 350 -56.87 13.89 16.82
C PHE A 350 -56.91 15.39 17.19
N GLY A 351 -56.30 16.26 16.38
CA GLY A 351 -56.25 17.71 16.59
C GLY A 351 -54.84 18.28 16.52
N ASP A 352 -54.71 19.56 16.16
CA ASP A 352 -53.40 20.21 15.93
C ASP A 352 -52.56 20.40 17.21
N ASP A 353 -53.17 20.41 18.41
CA ASP A 353 -52.46 20.55 19.69
C ASP A 353 -51.97 19.21 20.28
N VAL A 354 -52.36 18.08 19.69
CA VAL A 354 -52.08 16.72 20.19
C VAL A 354 -50.67 16.20 19.87
N PRO A 355 -50.04 16.53 18.72
CA PRO A 355 -48.70 16.06 18.40
C PRO A 355 -47.64 16.59 19.37
N SER A 356 -47.37 15.83 20.43
CA SER A 356 -46.24 16.08 21.33
C SER A 356 -45.08 15.13 21.05
N LEU A 357 -43.84 15.65 21.04
CA LEU A 357 -42.64 14.80 20.95
C LEU A 357 -42.56 13.77 22.09
N LEU A 358 -43.15 14.05 23.26
CA LEU A 358 -43.30 13.08 24.34
C LEU A 358 -44.08 11.83 23.88
N TYR A 359 -45.11 12.01 23.06
CA TYR A 359 -45.97 10.95 22.58
C TYR A 359 -45.32 10.17 21.44
N ILE A 360 -44.74 10.89 20.47
CA ILE A 360 -44.00 10.29 19.34
C ILE A 360 -42.85 9.40 19.84
N THR A 361 -42.18 9.81 20.93
CA THR A 361 -41.03 9.09 21.49
C THR A 361 -41.37 7.95 22.46
N LYS A 362 -42.67 7.63 22.67
CA LYS A 362 -43.08 6.49 23.50
C LYS A 362 -42.64 5.16 22.89
N ASP A 363 -42.37 4.17 23.74
CA ASP A 363 -42.15 2.80 23.28
C ASP A 363 -43.43 2.21 22.66
N GLY A 364 -43.28 1.23 21.75
CA GLY A 364 -44.39 0.70 20.94
C GLY A 364 -45.66 0.40 21.72
N LYS A 365 -45.57 -0.38 22.81
CA LYS A 365 -46.71 -0.72 23.68
C LYS A 365 -47.37 0.52 24.31
N LYS A 366 -46.57 1.45 24.82
CA LYS A 366 -47.07 2.68 25.45
C LYS A 366 -47.66 3.65 24.43
N TYR A 367 -47.23 3.57 23.18
CA TYR A 367 -47.78 4.36 22.08
C TYR A 367 -49.15 3.80 21.67
N THR A 368 -49.31 2.48 21.52
CA THR A 368 -50.62 1.89 21.20
C THR A 368 -51.66 2.16 22.29
N GLU A 369 -51.29 2.02 23.56
CA GLU A 369 -52.14 2.38 24.71
C GLU A 369 -52.53 3.88 24.73
N LEU A 370 -51.71 4.76 24.15
CA LEU A 370 -52.03 6.18 24.03
C LEU A 370 -53.08 6.40 22.95
N ILE A 371 -52.88 5.82 21.76
CA ILE A 371 -53.83 5.92 20.63
C ILE A 371 -55.19 5.34 21.01
N GLU A 372 -55.24 4.18 21.69
CA GLU A 372 -56.49 3.60 22.19
C GLU A 372 -57.23 4.52 23.17
N ARG A 373 -56.50 5.27 24.00
CA ARG A 373 -57.10 6.24 24.92
C ARG A 373 -57.66 7.45 24.17
N LEU A 374 -56.92 8.00 23.21
CA LEU A 374 -57.36 9.14 22.40
C LEU A 374 -58.60 8.78 21.57
N ASN A 375 -58.64 7.58 20.99
CA ASN A 375 -59.82 7.07 20.29
C ASN A 375 -61.08 6.99 21.17
N LYS A 376 -60.93 6.69 22.47
CA LYS A 376 -62.06 6.64 23.43
C LYS A 376 -62.57 8.02 23.86
N THR A 377 -61.75 9.06 23.74
CA THR A 377 -62.09 10.44 24.13
C THR A 377 -62.67 11.26 22.98
N THR A 378 -62.49 10.79 21.74
CA THR A 378 -62.97 11.46 20.51
C THR A 378 -64.40 11.01 20.11
N ILE A 379 -64.96 10.02 20.80
CA ILE A 379 -66.38 9.62 20.76
C ILE A 379 -67.10 10.34 21.88
#